data_AF-A0AB74N829-F1
#
_entry.id   AF-A0AB74N829-F1
#
_cell.length_a   1.000
_cell.length_b   1.000
_cell.length_c   1.000
_cell.angle_alpha   90.00
_cell.angle_beta   90.00
_cell.angle_gamma   90.00
#
_symmetry.space_group_name_H-M   'P 1'
#
loop_
_entity.id
_entity.type
_entity.pdbx_description
1 polymer ?
#
loop_
_entity_poly.entity_id
_entity_poly.type
_entity_poly.pdbx_seq_one_letter_code
_entity_poly.pdbx_strand_id
1 'polypeptide(L)'
;FYMEQGSVDSSGWAKILYQGKVGYMKTNYFSLTDPTKTYGTYYAPNLVNLRAGRSFDTAIVTSIPQNQEMYVEDGSMDNNGWVKIITNTGETGFMRESYLSTYDPTKIYFENYAISDLNIRSSRSYDSEIMIQAPKNAKVYVEQNSTDADGWMKVAYKGRTGYMKSAYITAKTPSAKYSVKYATGNINLRQARTYDSTTVTVIPESAKVEMEVGSVDNNNWAKFIYG
;
A
#
# COMPACT_ATOMS: atom_id res chain seq x y z
N PHE A 1 8.26 -6.72 30.48
CA PHE A 1 9.74 -6.64 30.47
C PHE A 1 10.12 -5.42 29.65
N TYR A 2 11.34 -4.92 29.81
CA TYR A 2 11.85 -3.79 29.02
C TYR A 2 13.09 -4.26 28.26
N MET A 3 13.10 -4.01 26.95
CA MET A 3 14.31 -4.17 26.15
C MET A 3 15.10 -2.87 26.22
N GLU A 4 16.40 -2.97 26.50
CA GLU A 4 17.28 -1.80 26.51
C GLU A 4 17.55 -1.32 25.07
N GLN A 5 17.26 -0.05 24.79
CA GLN A 5 17.41 0.52 23.46
C GLN A 5 18.88 0.48 23.01
N GLY A 6 19.13 0.03 21.78
CA GLY A 6 20.49 -0.10 21.24
C GLY A 6 21.28 -1.31 21.75
N SER A 7 20.68 -2.20 22.57
CA SER A 7 21.37 -3.38 23.10
C SER A 7 21.39 -4.60 22.15
N VAL A 8 20.81 -4.48 20.96
CA VAL A 8 20.71 -5.59 20.00
C VAL A 8 22.06 -5.82 19.34
N ASP A 9 22.65 -6.99 19.53
CA ASP A 9 23.90 -7.38 18.87
C ASP A 9 23.70 -7.86 17.42
N SER A 10 24.80 -8.09 16.69
CA SER A 10 24.76 -8.59 15.30
C SER A 10 24.12 -9.98 15.16
N SER A 11 24.00 -10.72 16.26
CA SER A 11 23.34 -12.03 16.32
C SER A 11 21.86 -11.91 16.71
N GLY A 12 21.34 -10.69 16.95
CA GLY A 12 19.96 -10.44 17.32
C GLY A 12 19.62 -10.73 18.78
N TRP A 13 20.60 -10.82 19.68
CA TRP A 13 20.36 -10.85 21.13
C TRP A 13 20.18 -9.44 21.66
N ALA A 14 19.19 -9.24 22.53
CA ALA A 14 18.91 -7.98 23.21
C ALA A 14 18.98 -8.14 24.72
N LYS A 15 19.38 -7.08 25.43
CA LYS A 15 19.38 -7.03 26.90
C LYS A 15 18.00 -6.68 27.42
N ILE A 16 17.53 -7.49 28.37
CA ILE A 16 16.16 -7.46 28.90
C ILE A 16 16.19 -7.22 30.40
N LEU A 17 15.38 -6.27 30.86
CA LEU A 17 15.05 -6.05 32.26
C LEU A 17 13.64 -6.58 32.55
N TYR A 18 13.52 -7.56 33.43
CA TYR A 18 12.23 -8.09 33.86
C TYR A 18 12.21 -8.30 35.37
N GLN A 19 11.29 -7.62 36.06
CA GLN A 19 11.12 -7.71 37.52
C GLN A 19 12.46 -7.53 38.27
N GLY A 20 13.27 -6.56 37.85
CA GLY A 20 14.58 -6.27 38.46
C GLY A 20 15.73 -7.19 38.05
N LYS A 21 15.48 -8.23 37.25
CA LYS A 21 16.52 -9.13 36.72
C LYS A 21 16.94 -8.71 35.33
N VAL A 22 18.26 -8.72 35.08
CA VAL A 22 18.86 -8.47 33.77
C VAL A 22 19.24 -9.79 33.12
N GLY A 23 18.84 -9.98 31.86
CA GLY A 23 19.21 -11.13 31.05
C GLY A 23 19.28 -10.77 29.56
N TYR A 24 19.50 -11.77 28.71
CA TYR A 24 19.54 -11.60 27.25
C TYR A 24 18.56 -12.56 26.59
N MET A 25 17.86 -12.10 25.56
CA MET A 25 16.93 -12.92 24.78
C MET A 25 17.01 -12.53 23.30
N LYS A 26 16.63 -13.44 22.40
CA LYS A 26 16.55 -13.12 20.97
C LYS A 26 15.40 -12.17 20.68
N THR A 27 15.65 -11.19 19.82
CA THR A 27 14.66 -10.20 19.38
C THR A 27 13.43 -10.84 18.72
N ASN A 28 13.60 -11.98 18.03
CA ASN A 28 12.50 -12.72 17.41
C ASN A 28 11.59 -13.47 18.41
N TYR A 29 11.91 -13.46 19.71
CA TYR A 29 11.01 -13.96 20.75
C TYR A 29 10.02 -12.91 21.25
N PHE A 30 10.12 -11.68 20.72
CA PHE A 30 9.28 -10.56 21.09
C PHE A 30 8.46 -10.10 19.90
N SER A 31 7.23 -9.66 20.19
CA SER A 31 6.37 -8.96 19.25
C SER A 31 6.28 -7.50 19.66
N LEU A 32 6.21 -6.60 18.68
CA LEU A 32 5.88 -5.19 18.89
C LEU A 32 4.41 -5.00 19.31
N THR A 33 3.56 -5.95 18.91
CA THR A 33 2.12 -5.92 19.12
C THR A 33 1.69 -6.94 20.17
N ASP A 34 0.62 -6.62 20.89
CA ASP A 34 -0.04 -7.54 21.81
C ASP A 34 -0.71 -8.68 21.02
N PRO A 35 -0.30 -9.96 21.21
CA PRO A 35 -0.83 -11.08 20.43
C PRO A 35 -2.31 -11.38 20.72
N THR A 36 -2.91 -10.79 21.75
CA THR A 36 -4.34 -10.93 22.05
C THR A 36 -5.22 -9.93 21.28
N LYS A 37 -4.62 -9.01 20.52
CA LYS A 37 -5.31 -7.96 19.77
C LYS A 37 -5.05 -8.08 18.28
N THR A 38 -5.86 -7.36 17.50
CA THR A 38 -5.71 -7.25 16.04
C THR A 38 -5.20 -5.86 15.67
N TYR A 39 -4.42 -5.79 14.60
CA TYR A 39 -3.81 -4.55 14.13
C TYR A 39 -3.89 -4.45 12.62
N GLY A 40 -4.28 -3.28 12.12
CA GLY A 40 -4.16 -2.90 10.72
C GLY A 40 -2.77 -2.32 10.42
N THR A 41 -2.24 -2.62 9.24
CA THR A 41 -1.01 -1.99 8.73
C THR A 41 -1.34 -0.70 7.99
N TYR A 42 -0.65 0.37 8.38
CA TYR A 42 -0.78 1.71 7.79
C TYR A 42 0.58 2.30 7.48
N TYR A 43 0.56 3.34 6.64
CA TYR A 43 1.73 4.06 6.17
C TYR A 43 1.52 5.55 6.31
N ALA A 44 2.61 6.26 6.55
CA ALA A 44 2.62 7.72 6.66
C ALA A 44 2.61 8.34 5.25
N PRO A 45 1.52 9.00 4.79
CA PRO A 45 1.48 9.62 3.46
C PRO A 45 2.42 10.83 3.34
N ASN A 46 2.84 11.41 4.46
CA ASN A 46 3.82 12.49 4.63
C ASN A 46 4.42 12.37 6.05
N LEU A 47 5.30 13.30 6.45
CA LEU A 47 5.80 13.32 7.83
C LEU A 47 4.66 13.61 8.81
N VAL A 48 4.43 12.70 9.75
CA VAL A 48 3.35 12.79 10.74
C VAL A 48 3.89 12.67 12.17
N ASN A 49 3.23 13.33 13.12
CA ASN A 49 3.64 13.32 14.53
C ASN A 49 2.83 12.31 15.34
N LEU A 50 3.52 11.43 16.05
CA LEU A 50 2.94 10.54 17.04
C LEU A 50 2.80 11.27 18.37
N ARG A 51 1.61 11.28 18.97
CA ARG A 51 1.34 12.07 20.18
C ARG A 51 1.12 11.19 21.41
N ALA A 52 1.48 11.70 22.58
CA ALA A 52 1.36 10.98 23.85
C ALA A 52 -0.10 10.77 24.27
N GLY A 53 -1.04 11.57 23.76
CA GLY A 53 -2.47 11.40 24.00
C GLY A 53 -3.33 11.82 22.81
N ARG A 54 -4.65 11.64 22.98
CA ARG A 54 -5.69 11.89 21.95
C ARG A 54 -6.05 13.37 21.81
N SER A 55 -5.04 14.23 21.78
CA SER A 55 -5.18 15.67 21.58
C SER A 55 -3.92 16.25 20.96
N PHE A 56 -4.09 17.31 20.17
CA PHE A 56 -3.00 18.08 19.58
C PHE A 56 -2.18 18.89 20.60
N ASP A 57 -2.63 19.01 21.84
CA ASP A 57 -1.91 19.71 22.90
C ASP A 57 -0.97 18.80 23.69
N THR A 58 -1.04 17.49 23.45
CA THR A 58 -0.15 16.53 24.11
C THR A 58 1.22 16.50 23.46
N ALA A 59 2.23 16.12 24.25
CA ALA A 59 3.61 16.01 23.80
C ALA A 59 3.73 15.10 22.56
N ILE A 60 4.65 15.46 21.66
CA ILE A 60 5.05 14.61 20.55
C ILE A 60 5.98 13.53 21.13
N VAL A 61 5.63 12.27 20.91
CA VAL A 61 6.48 11.12 21.24
C VAL A 61 7.63 11.06 20.24
N THR A 62 7.29 11.05 18.95
CA THR A 62 8.23 11.01 17.84
C THR A 62 7.57 11.51 16.54
N SER A 63 8.38 11.77 15.52
CA SER A 63 7.91 12.07 14.16
C SER A 63 8.20 10.87 13.26
N ILE A 64 7.19 10.44 12.50
CA ILE A 64 7.25 9.31 11.58
C ILE A 64 7.43 9.86 10.16
N PRO A 65 8.56 9.58 9.48
CA PRO A 65 8.79 10.01 8.11
C PRO A 65 7.76 9.44 7.11
N GLN A 66 7.65 10.09 5.95
CA GLN A 66 6.83 9.61 4.85
C GLN A 66 7.19 8.16 4.47
N ASN A 67 6.19 7.40 4.05
CA ASN A 67 6.24 6.00 3.61
C ASN A 67 6.63 4.99 4.70
N GLN A 68 6.84 5.41 5.95
CA GLN A 68 7.11 4.49 7.04
C GLN A 68 5.85 3.70 7.43
N GLU A 69 6.05 2.41 7.66
CA GLU A 69 5.03 1.48 8.16
C GLU A 69 4.79 1.69 9.66
N MET A 70 3.53 1.54 10.06
CA MET A 70 3.08 1.54 11.44
C MET A 70 1.84 0.64 11.61
N TYR A 71 1.56 0.26 12.84
CA TYR A 71 0.43 -0.58 13.19
C TYR A 71 -0.63 0.24 13.94
N VAL A 72 -1.88 0.12 13.51
CA VAL A 72 -3.05 0.69 14.19
C VAL A 72 -3.72 -0.42 14.98
N GLU A 73 -3.95 -0.24 16.28
CA GLU A 73 -4.71 -1.20 17.09
C GLU A 73 -6.19 -1.16 16.70
N ASP A 74 -6.76 -2.27 16.25
CA ASP A 74 -8.15 -2.34 15.79
C ASP A 74 -9.12 -2.06 16.95
N GLY A 75 -10.20 -1.34 16.66
CA GLY A 75 -11.18 -0.93 17.67
C GLY A 75 -10.68 0.15 18.63
N SER A 76 -9.46 0.68 18.45
CA SER A 76 -8.95 1.76 19.29
C SER A 76 -9.47 3.15 18.91
N MET A 77 -10.30 3.29 17.89
CA MET A 77 -10.79 4.59 17.45
C MET A 77 -11.70 5.23 18.50
N ASP A 78 -11.48 6.51 18.84
CA ASP A 78 -12.43 7.28 19.66
C ASP A 78 -13.43 8.07 18.81
N ASN A 79 -14.38 8.75 19.45
CA ASN A 79 -15.39 9.57 18.77
C ASN A 79 -14.80 10.74 17.97
N ASN A 80 -13.54 11.08 18.20
CA ASN A 80 -12.78 12.09 17.48
C ASN A 80 -11.85 11.46 16.44
N GLY A 81 -11.96 10.18 16.12
CA GLY A 81 -11.13 9.54 15.08
C GLY A 81 -9.64 9.46 15.43
N TRP A 82 -9.26 9.60 16.71
CA TRP A 82 -7.91 9.24 17.13
C TRP A 82 -7.81 7.73 17.22
N VAL A 83 -6.67 7.17 16.84
CA VAL A 83 -6.36 5.75 16.95
C VAL A 83 -5.04 5.56 17.69
N LYS A 84 -4.85 4.38 18.28
CA LYS A 84 -3.59 4.01 18.91
C LYS A 84 -2.64 3.42 17.87
N ILE A 85 -1.43 3.95 17.83
CA ILE A 85 -0.37 3.57 16.90
C ILE A 85 0.76 2.87 17.66
N ILE A 86 1.33 1.85 17.02
CA ILE A 86 2.60 1.24 17.37
C ILE A 86 3.52 1.40 16.15
N THR A 87 4.66 2.04 16.33
CA THR A 87 5.67 2.20 15.27
C THR A 87 6.49 0.92 15.08
N ASN A 88 7.22 0.82 13.97
CA ASN A 88 8.18 -0.26 13.74
C ASN A 88 9.36 -0.28 14.75
N THR A 89 9.61 0.82 15.46
CA THR A 89 10.59 0.92 16.57
C THR A 89 10.00 0.53 17.93
N GLY A 90 8.69 0.27 18.01
CA GLY A 90 7.98 -0.12 19.23
C GLY A 90 7.48 1.06 20.08
N GLU A 91 7.67 2.30 19.63
CA GLU A 91 7.07 3.47 20.27
C GLU A 91 5.55 3.46 20.08
N THR A 92 4.82 3.84 21.11
CA THR A 92 3.35 3.86 21.09
C THR A 92 2.82 5.26 21.34
N GLY A 93 1.68 5.59 20.73
CA GLY A 93 1.03 6.88 20.89
C GLY A 93 -0.27 6.95 20.09
N PHE A 94 -0.70 8.17 19.78
CA PHE A 94 -1.98 8.43 19.14
C PHE A 94 -1.84 9.38 17.95
N MET A 95 -2.67 9.16 16.94
CA MET A 95 -2.79 9.99 15.75
C MET A 95 -4.22 9.96 15.23
N ARG A 96 -4.64 10.99 14.47
CA ARG A 96 -5.90 10.92 13.69
C ARG A 96 -5.75 9.89 12.58
N GLU A 97 -6.69 8.95 12.47
CA GLU A 97 -6.69 7.94 11.40
C GLU A 97 -6.72 8.58 10.00
N SER A 98 -7.37 9.73 9.86
CA SER A 98 -7.41 10.50 8.61
C SER A 98 -6.04 10.97 8.10
N TYR A 99 -4.99 10.91 8.93
CA TYR A 99 -3.62 11.22 8.53
C TYR A 99 -2.83 10.00 8.08
N LEU A 100 -3.44 8.82 8.13
CA LEU A 100 -2.84 7.54 7.78
C LEU A 100 -3.30 7.11 6.39
N SER A 101 -2.51 6.24 5.78
CA SER A 101 -2.80 5.63 4.50
C SER A 101 -2.68 4.11 4.60
N THR A 102 -3.50 3.35 3.89
CA THR A 102 -3.28 1.90 3.74
C THR A 102 -2.59 1.55 2.41
N TYR A 103 -2.16 2.58 1.66
CA TYR A 103 -1.35 2.41 0.46
C TYR A 103 0.06 1.96 0.86
N ASP A 104 0.44 0.75 0.44
CA ASP A 104 1.76 0.18 0.75
C ASP A 104 2.79 0.65 -0.29
N PRO A 105 3.74 1.54 0.06
CA PRO A 105 4.70 2.10 -0.88
C PRO A 105 5.72 1.07 -1.39
N THR A 106 5.78 -0.12 -0.79
CA THR A 106 6.66 -1.22 -1.23
C THR A 106 6.04 -2.06 -2.34
N LYS A 107 4.73 -1.95 -2.57
CA LYS A 107 4.04 -2.67 -3.64
C LYS A 107 4.09 -1.90 -4.94
N ILE A 108 4.01 -2.67 -6.02
CA ILE A 108 3.86 -2.14 -7.37
C ILE A 108 2.38 -1.98 -7.66
N TYR A 109 2.00 -0.79 -8.13
CA TYR A 109 0.64 -0.51 -8.58
C TYR A 109 0.59 -0.06 -10.03
N PHE A 110 -0.44 -0.49 -10.75
CA PHE A 110 -0.71 -0.09 -12.12
C PHE A 110 -1.88 0.88 -12.21
N GLU A 111 -1.65 1.98 -12.91
CA GLU A 111 -2.69 2.96 -13.20
C GLU A 111 -3.81 2.34 -14.04
N ASN A 112 -5.04 2.48 -13.55
CA ASN A 112 -6.27 2.07 -14.20
C ASN A 112 -7.34 3.15 -13.99
N TYR A 113 -8.49 2.96 -14.62
CA TYR A 113 -9.60 3.90 -14.60
C TYR A 113 -10.91 3.18 -14.34
N ALA A 114 -11.75 3.76 -13.49
CA ALA A 114 -13.09 3.23 -13.20
C ALA A 114 -14.01 3.41 -14.42
N ILE A 115 -14.71 2.35 -14.82
CA ILE A 115 -15.64 2.37 -15.97
C ILE A 115 -17.01 2.93 -15.57
N SER A 116 -17.36 2.79 -14.30
CA SER A 116 -18.56 3.31 -13.65
C SER A 116 -18.20 3.86 -12.27
N ASP A 117 -19.19 4.37 -11.54
CA ASP A 117 -19.03 4.55 -10.11
C ASP A 117 -18.69 3.19 -9.47
N LEU A 118 -17.65 3.21 -8.66
CA LEU A 118 -16.95 2.01 -8.22
C LEU A 118 -16.82 1.98 -6.71
N ASN A 119 -17.38 0.94 -6.09
CA ASN A 119 -17.21 0.68 -4.67
C ASN A 119 -15.90 -0.09 -4.44
N ILE A 120 -15.03 0.48 -3.60
CA ILE A 120 -13.81 -0.17 -3.12
C ILE A 120 -14.11 -0.71 -1.72
N ARG A 121 -14.05 -2.03 -1.58
CA ARG A 121 -14.60 -2.74 -0.42
C ARG A 121 -13.53 -3.27 0.53
N SER A 122 -13.92 -3.58 1.77
CA SER A 122 -12.98 -4.07 2.79
C SER A 122 -12.51 -5.50 2.55
N SER A 123 -13.30 -6.33 1.85
CA SER A 123 -12.90 -7.69 1.46
C SER A 123 -13.35 -8.05 0.05
N ARG A 124 -12.93 -9.22 -0.43
CA ARG A 124 -13.27 -9.78 -1.75
C ARG A 124 -14.70 -10.33 -1.79
N SER A 125 -15.67 -9.52 -1.34
CA SER A 125 -17.07 -9.87 -1.29
C SER A 125 -17.95 -8.65 -1.55
N TYR A 126 -19.07 -8.84 -2.25
CA TYR A 126 -20.07 -7.81 -2.44
C TYR A 126 -20.82 -7.44 -1.15
N ASP A 127 -20.80 -8.31 -0.15
CA ASP A 127 -21.45 -8.09 1.15
C ASP A 127 -20.54 -7.37 2.15
N SER A 128 -19.27 -7.15 1.78
CA SER A 128 -18.33 -6.44 2.63
C SER A 128 -18.52 -4.93 2.58
N GLU A 129 -18.07 -4.27 3.64
CA GLU A 129 -18.15 -2.83 3.82
C GLU A 129 -17.57 -2.05 2.63
N ILE A 130 -18.24 -0.97 2.25
CA ILE A 130 -17.74 -0.03 1.24
C ILE A 130 -16.84 0.98 1.96
N MET A 131 -15.53 0.88 1.73
CA MET A 131 -14.53 1.75 2.37
C MET A 131 -14.47 3.14 1.74
N ILE A 132 -14.60 3.19 0.42
CA ILE A 132 -14.60 4.42 -0.38
C ILE A 132 -15.20 4.13 -1.76
N GLN A 133 -15.80 5.15 -2.37
CA GLN A 133 -16.30 5.09 -3.74
C GLN A 133 -15.42 5.95 -4.65
N ALA A 134 -15.00 5.38 -5.78
CA ALA A 134 -14.33 6.10 -6.86
C ALA A 134 -15.37 6.41 -7.95
N PRO A 135 -15.54 7.68 -8.37
CA PRO A 135 -16.52 8.01 -9.40
C PRO A 135 -16.10 7.45 -10.77
N LYS A 136 -17.05 7.36 -11.71
CA LYS A 136 -16.75 7.01 -13.10
C LYS A 136 -15.58 7.85 -13.66
N ASN A 137 -14.71 7.19 -14.41
CA ASN A 137 -13.46 7.73 -14.98
C ASN A 137 -12.39 8.10 -13.95
N ALA A 138 -12.61 7.90 -12.65
CA ALA A 138 -11.58 8.13 -11.65
C ALA A 138 -10.36 7.24 -11.92
N LYS A 139 -9.19 7.85 -11.80
CA LYS A 139 -7.92 7.12 -11.77
C LYS A 139 -7.82 6.32 -10.47
N VAL A 140 -7.49 5.05 -10.60
CA VAL A 140 -7.26 4.10 -9.51
C VAL A 140 -5.98 3.31 -9.77
N TYR A 141 -5.46 2.64 -8.75
CA TYR A 141 -4.17 1.97 -8.82
C TYR A 141 -4.32 0.50 -8.39
N VAL A 142 -4.13 -0.44 -9.32
CA VAL A 142 -4.29 -1.88 -9.04
C VAL A 142 -2.97 -2.44 -8.55
N GLU A 143 -2.98 -3.12 -7.40
CA GLU A 143 -1.80 -3.80 -6.87
C GLU A 143 -1.42 -4.98 -7.78
N GLN A 144 -0.15 -5.06 -8.18
CA GLN A 144 0.37 -6.13 -9.02
C GLN A 144 0.11 -7.51 -8.39
N ASN A 145 -0.29 -8.48 -9.22
CA ASN A 145 -0.57 -9.87 -8.80
C ASN A 145 -1.64 -10.01 -7.71
N SER A 146 -2.54 -9.04 -7.56
CA SER A 146 -3.60 -9.08 -6.54
C SER A 146 -4.92 -9.70 -7.00
N THR A 147 -5.06 -9.95 -8.30
CA THR A 147 -6.23 -10.55 -8.94
C THR A 147 -6.37 -12.00 -8.53
N ASP A 148 -7.50 -12.37 -7.93
CA ASP A 148 -7.85 -13.76 -7.66
C ASP A 148 -8.57 -14.43 -8.85
N ALA A 149 -8.88 -15.72 -8.71
CA ALA A 149 -9.57 -16.51 -9.73
C ALA A 149 -10.98 -15.98 -10.06
N ASP A 150 -11.63 -15.30 -9.12
CA ASP A 150 -12.95 -14.71 -9.31
C ASP A 150 -12.86 -13.28 -9.89
N GLY A 151 -11.66 -12.75 -10.13
CA GLY A 151 -11.43 -11.42 -10.68
C GLY A 151 -11.51 -10.29 -9.64
N TRP A 152 -11.45 -10.57 -8.34
CA TRP A 152 -11.25 -9.55 -7.33
C TRP A 152 -9.81 -9.09 -7.30
N MET A 153 -9.61 -7.78 -7.30
CA MET A 153 -8.30 -7.14 -7.27
C MET A 153 -8.19 -6.19 -6.09
N LYS A 154 -6.98 -6.04 -5.57
CA LYS A 154 -6.68 -5.02 -4.56
C LYS A 154 -6.35 -3.71 -5.28
N VAL A 155 -7.02 -2.64 -4.90
CA VAL A 155 -6.96 -1.34 -5.56
C VAL A 155 -6.75 -0.24 -4.53
N ALA A 156 -5.87 0.70 -4.85
CA ALA A 156 -5.67 1.93 -4.12
C ALA A 156 -6.36 3.12 -4.79
N TYR A 157 -7.01 3.94 -3.96
CA TYR A 157 -7.64 5.20 -4.36
C TYR A 157 -7.57 6.19 -3.19
N LYS A 158 -7.05 7.40 -3.45
CA LYS A 158 -6.90 8.46 -2.44
C LYS A 158 -6.24 8.01 -1.12
N GLY A 159 -5.17 7.22 -1.22
CA GLY A 159 -4.42 6.73 -0.04
C GLY A 159 -5.12 5.62 0.75
N ARG A 160 -6.26 5.10 0.28
CA ARG A 160 -6.90 3.91 0.84
C ARG A 160 -6.83 2.75 -0.14
N THR A 161 -6.73 1.55 0.39
CA THR A 161 -6.75 0.30 -0.38
C THR A 161 -7.97 -0.51 -0.01
N GLY A 162 -8.53 -1.21 -0.98
CA GLY A 162 -9.56 -2.22 -0.75
C GLY A 162 -9.70 -3.10 -1.98
N TYR A 163 -10.85 -3.75 -2.12
CA TYR A 163 -11.07 -4.76 -3.15
C TYR A 163 -12.21 -4.39 -4.09
N MET A 164 -12.05 -4.72 -5.36
CA MET A 164 -13.08 -4.54 -6.39
C MET A 164 -12.93 -5.54 -7.52
N LYS A 165 -13.97 -5.71 -8.35
CA LYS A 165 -13.96 -6.65 -9.49
C LYS A 165 -13.34 -6.05 -10.74
N SER A 166 -12.48 -6.81 -11.41
CA SER A 166 -11.81 -6.42 -12.66
C SER A 166 -12.73 -5.94 -13.77
N ALA A 167 -13.97 -6.43 -13.82
CA ALA A 167 -14.99 -6.00 -14.77
C ALA A 167 -15.32 -4.50 -14.74
N TYR A 168 -14.99 -3.78 -13.66
CA TYR A 168 -15.34 -2.36 -13.49
C TYR A 168 -14.16 -1.39 -13.64
N ILE A 169 -12.99 -1.87 -14.06
CA ILE A 169 -11.84 -1.00 -14.37
C ILE A 169 -11.20 -1.33 -15.70
N THR A 170 -10.43 -0.37 -16.22
CA THR A 170 -9.68 -0.53 -17.46
C THR A 170 -8.34 0.18 -17.40
N ALA A 171 -7.33 -0.36 -18.08
CA ALA A 171 -6.05 0.32 -18.31
C ALA A 171 -6.18 1.46 -19.36
N LYS A 172 -7.31 1.55 -20.06
CA LYS A 172 -7.56 2.56 -21.08
C LYS A 172 -7.86 3.92 -20.42
N THR A 173 -7.07 4.92 -20.78
CA THR A 173 -7.31 6.30 -20.37
C THR A 173 -8.67 6.75 -20.93
N PRO A 174 -9.56 7.36 -20.13
CA PRO A 174 -10.81 7.93 -20.61
C PRO A 174 -10.55 8.90 -21.77
N SER A 175 -11.27 8.72 -22.87
CA SER A 175 -11.16 9.50 -24.11
C SER A 175 -9.88 9.31 -24.94
N ALA A 176 -8.92 8.48 -24.52
CA ALA A 176 -7.78 8.17 -25.37
C ALA A 176 -8.16 7.27 -26.55
N LYS A 177 -7.50 7.49 -27.68
CA LYS A 177 -7.60 6.62 -28.86
C LYS A 177 -6.50 5.56 -28.80
N TYR A 178 -6.81 4.37 -29.29
CA TYR A 178 -5.87 3.26 -29.36
C TYR A 178 -5.71 2.79 -30.80
N SER A 179 -4.50 2.37 -31.16
CA SER A 179 -4.18 1.75 -32.44
C SER A 179 -3.62 0.35 -32.21
N VAL A 180 -4.01 -0.60 -33.05
CA VAL A 180 -3.51 -1.97 -32.98
C VAL A 180 -2.08 -2.03 -33.52
N LYS A 181 -1.21 -2.73 -32.81
CA LYS A 181 0.16 -3.07 -33.20
C LYS A 181 0.42 -4.56 -32.94
N TYR A 182 1.55 -5.05 -33.45
CA TYR A 182 2.00 -6.42 -33.26
C TYR A 182 3.46 -6.40 -32.78
N ALA A 183 3.78 -7.24 -31.81
CA ALA A 183 5.15 -7.38 -31.32
C ALA A 183 6.03 -8.04 -32.40
N THR A 184 7.23 -7.49 -32.65
CA THR A 184 8.18 -8.00 -33.64
C THR A 184 9.16 -9.04 -33.07
N GLY A 185 8.93 -9.47 -31.83
CA GLY A 185 9.78 -10.37 -31.07
C GLY A 185 9.25 -10.48 -29.63
N ASN A 186 9.93 -11.24 -28.79
CA ASN A 186 9.62 -11.25 -27.35
C ASN A 186 10.09 -9.95 -26.71
N ILE A 187 9.16 -9.13 -26.21
CA ILE A 187 9.44 -7.78 -25.69
C ILE A 187 8.96 -7.63 -24.24
N ASN A 188 9.74 -6.95 -23.41
CA ASN A 188 9.34 -6.65 -22.03
C ASN A 188 8.39 -5.45 -22.01
N LEU A 189 7.17 -5.63 -21.49
CA LEU A 189 6.31 -4.53 -21.08
C LEU A 189 6.82 -4.01 -19.74
N ARG A 190 7.09 -2.70 -19.65
CA ARG A 190 7.75 -2.10 -18.49
C ARG A 190 6.86 -1.10 -17.77
N GLN A 191 7.08 -0.94 -16.47
CA GLN A 191 6.30 -0.03 -15.63
C GLN A 191 6.59 1.44 -15.92
N ALA A 192 7.81 1.76 -16.35
CA ALA A 192 8.20 3.13 -16.70
C ALA A 192 8.97 3.16 -18.02
N ARG A 193 9.15 4.38 -18.55
CA ARG A 193 9.82 4.67 -19.83
C ARG A 193 11.35 4.60 -19.69
N THR A 194 11.85 3.47 -19.18
CA THR A 194 13.26 3.19 -18.97
C THR A 194 13.52 1.69 -18.91
N TYR A 195 14.70 1.26 -19.38
CA TYR A 195 15.13 -0.13 -19.38
C TYR A 195 15.37 -0.71 -17.99
N ASP A 196 15.63 0.15 -17.00
CA ASP A 196 15.88 -0.28 -15.62
C ASP A 196 14.60 -0.47 -14.81
N SER A 197 13.45 -0.09 -15.37
CA SER A 197 12.16 -0.28 -14.69
C SER A 197 11.70 -1.73 -14.75
N THR A 198 10.96 -2.12 -13.71
CA THR A 198 10.39 -3.44 -13.56
C THR A 198 9.65 -3.90 -14.81
N THR A 199 9.96 -5.12 -15.24
CA THR A 199 9.17 -5.81 -16.26
C THR A 199 7.84 -6.24 -15.66
N VAL A 200 6.76 -5.72 -16.23
CA VAL A 200 5.38 -6.11 -15.91
C VAL A 200 5.11 -7.51 -16.41
N THR A 201 5.44 -7.76 -17.68
CA THR A 201 5.31 -9.07 -18.35
C THR A 201 6.13 -9.09 -19.63
N VAL A 202 6.27 -10.28 -20.24
CA VAL A 202 6.84 -10.46 -21.58
C VAL A 202 5.69 -10.61 -22.57
N ILE A 203 5.66 -9.74 -23.58
CA ILE A 203 4.75 -9.85 -24.72
C ILE A 203 5.41 -10.78 -25.74
N PRO A 204 4.78 -11.90 -26.11
CA PRO A 204 5.31 -12.82 -27.10
C PRO A 204 5.41 -12.18 -28.50
N GLU A 205 6.34 -12.69 -29.30
CA GLU A 205 6.41 -12.36 -30.73
C GLU A 205 5.05 -12.54 -31.43
N SER A 206 4.74 -11.63 -32.36
CA SER A 206 3.47 -11.57 -33.11
C SER A 206 2.22 -11.33 -32.27
N ALA A 207 2.33 -11.15 -30.95
CA ALA A 207 1.17 -10.83 -30.11
C ALA A 207 0.56 -9.48 -30.50
N LYS A 208 -0.78 -9.43 -30.54
CA LYS A 208 -1.55 -8.21 -30.73
C LYS A 208 -1.46 -7.35 -29.47
N VAL A 209 -1.17 -6.06 -29.63
CA VAL A 209 -1.15 -5.06 -28.56
C VAL A 209 -1.89 -3.79 -28.97
N GLU A 210 -2.35 -3.01 -28.01
CA GLU A 210 -3.00 -1.71 -28.25
C GLU A 210 -2.09 -0.58 -27.77
N MET A 211 -1.67 0.27 -28.70
CA MET A 211 -0.84 1.46 -28.42
C MET A 211 -1.74 2.69 -28.25
N GLU A 212 -1.55 3.44 -27.16
CA GLU A 212 -2.21 4.73 -26.96
C GLU A 212 -1.69 5.75 -27.97
N VAL A 213 -2.58 6.30 -28.80
CA VAL A 213 -2.24 7.22 -29.88
C VAL A 213 -1.70 8.52 -29.29
N GLY A 214 -0.55 8.98 -29.80
CA GLY A 214 0.12 10.20 -29.31
C GLY A 214 0.96 10.00 -28.04
N SER A 215 1.11 8.77 -27.55
CA SER A 215 1.91 8.47 -26.35
C SER A 215 3.42 8.28 -26.61
N VAL A 216 3.86 8.38 -27.86
CA VAL A 216 5.28 8.19 -28.24
C VAL A 216 6.08 9.41 -27.77
N ASP A 217 7.15 9.19 -26.99
CA ASP A 217 8.07 10.25 -26.58
C ASP A 217 9.32 10.35 -27.48
N ASN A 218 10.21 11.28 -27.15
CA ASN A 218 11.44 11.55 -27.91
C ASN A 218 12.42 10.37 -27.95
N ASN A 219 12.27 9.40 -27.05
CA ASN A 219 13.08 8.19 -26.96
C ASN A 219 12.35 6.97 -27.54
N ASN A 220 11.26 7.18 -28.27
CA ASN A 220 10.40 6.15 -28.86
C ASN A 220 9.70 5.23 -27.84
N TRP A 221 9.60 5.61 -26.56
CA TRP A 221 8.72 4.88 -25.65
C TRP A 221 7.28 5.24 -25.93
N ALA A 222 6.39 4.26 -25.89
CA ALA A 222 4.95 4.46 -26.00
C ALA A 222 4.21 3.67 -24.93
N LYS A 223 2.99 4.10 -24.61
CA LYS A 223 2.13 3.38 -23.68
C LYS A 223 1.36 2.31 -24.44
N PHE A 224 1.57 1.06 -24.04
CA PHE A 224 0.89 -0.11 -24.59
C PHE A 224 0.03 -0.77 -23.51
N ILE A 225 -1.08 -1.36 -23.96
CA ILE A 225 -1.92 -2.25 -23.17
C ILE A 225 -1.81 -3.64 -23.79
N TYR A 226 -1.56 -4.62 -22.94
CA TYR A 226 -1.46 -6.03 -23.28
C TYR A 226 -2.22 -6.84 -22.22
N GLY A 227 -3.15 -7.67 -22.68
CA GLY A 227 -4.04 -8.47 -21.87
C GLY A 227 -4.76 -9.49 -22.73
#